data_AF-A0A953DQ83-F1
#
_entry.id   AF-A0A953DQ83-F1
#
_cell.length_a   1.000
_cell.length_b   1.000
_cell.length_c   1.000
_cell.angle_alpha   90.00
_cell.angle_beta   90.00
_cell.angle_gamma   90.00
#
_symmetry.space_group_name_H-M   'P 1'
#
loop_
_entity.id
_entity.type
_entity.pdbx_description
1 polymer ?
#
loop_
_entity_poly.entity_id
_entity_poly.type
_entity_poly.pdbx_seq_one_letter_code
_entity_poly.pdbx_strand_id
1 'polypeptide(L)' 'DALRGLRAVYLDAGSKDEFFLDLGAEAFRRELEALGVGDVFFELFDAKHGGIEYRYPLGLRYLAERLR' A
#
# COMPACT_ATOMS: atom_id res chain seq x y z
N ASP A 1 18.28 3.30 -0.23
CA ASP A 1 18.36 3.96 1.09
C ASP A 1 17.14 4.80 1.45
N ALA A 2 16.66 5.71 0.58
CA ALA A 2 15.49 6.54 0.88
C ALA A 2 14.26 5.75 1.40
N LEU A 3 13.90 4.63 0.75
CA LEU A 3 12.74 3.81 1.17
C LEU A 3 12.94 3.13 2.53
N ARG A 4 14.17 2.77 2.91
CA ARG A 4 14.47 2.18 4.22
C ARG A 4 14.34 3.19 5.36
N GLY A 5 14.45 4.49 5.04
CA GLY A 5 14.27 5.57 6.01
C GLY A 5 12.81 5.96 6.25
N LEU A 6 11.86 5.38 5.51
CA LEU A 6 10.44 5.62 5.74
C LEU A 6 9.98 4.93 7.03
N ARG A 7 9.21 5.65 7.85
CA ARG A 7 8.64 5.09 9.09
C ARG A 7 7.62 3.99 8.85
N ALA A 8 6.85 4.11 7.77
CA ALA A 8 5.91 3.10 7.32
C ALA A 8 5.53 3.31 5.85
N VAL A 9 5.05 2.26 5.21
CA VAL A 9 4.47 2.26 3.85
C VAL A 9 3.09 1.60 3.91
N TYR A 10 2.11 2.21 3.25
CA TYR A 10 0.76 1.68 3.11
C TYR A 10 0.45 1.47 1.64
N LEU A 11 0.11 0.24 1.26
CA LEU A 11 -0.25 -0.13 -0.10
C LEU A 11 -1.56 -0.88 -0.09
N ASP A 12 -2.50 -0.44 -0.92
CA ASP A 12 -3.72 -1.18 -1.18
C ASP A 12 -4.18 -0.96 -2.62
N ALA A 13 -4.85 -1.97 -3.19
CA ALA A 13 -5.39 -1.89 -4.54
C ALA A 13 -6.63 -2.77 -4.69
N GLY A 14 -7.54 -2.36 -5.57
CA GLY A 14 -8.67 -3.18 -5.96
C GLY A 14 -8.22 -4.39 -6.79
N SER A 15 -8.63 -5.61 -6.44
CA SER A 15 -8.28 -6.83 -7.16
C SER A 15 -8.95 -6.97 -8.53
N LYS A 16 -9.78 -6.00 -8.92
CA LYS A 16 -10.45 -5.90 -10.22
C LYS A 16 -10.12 -4.55 -10.88
N ASP A 17 -8.97 -3.96 -10.56
CA ASP A 17 -8.51 -2.70 -11.12
C ASP A 17 -8.40 -2.82 -12.66
N GLU A 18 -9.16 -2.00 -13.37
CA GLU A 18 -9.22 -2.05 -14.85
C GLU A 18 -7.96 -1.50 -15.53
N PHE A 19 -7.03 -0.93 -14.76
CA PHE A 19 -5.72 -0.47 -15.20
C PHE A 19 -4.57 -1.37 -14.73
N PHE A 20 -4.89 -2.52 -14.11
CA PHE A 20 -3.91 -3.52 -13.64
C PHE A 20 -2.93 -2.98 -12.58
N LEU A 21 -3.33 -2.00 -11.78
CA LEU A 21 -2.47 -1.45 -10.71
C LEU A 21 -2.29 -2.39 -9.52
N ASP A 22 -3.16 -3.38 -9.36
CA ASP A 22 -3.01 -4.48 -8.42
C ASP A 22 -1.72 -5.28 -8.68
N LEU A 23 -1.42 -5.60 -9.94
CA LEU A 23 -0.18 -6.26 -10.33
C LEU A 23 1.05 -5.40 -10.00
N GLY A 24 0.95 -4.09 -10.25
CA GLY A 24 1.99 -3.13 -9.89
C GLY A 24 2.20 -3.03 -8.37
N ALA A 25 1.12 -3.02 -7.60
CA ALA A 25 1.16 -2.98 -6.15
C ALA A 25 1.79 -4.26 -5.56
N GLU A 26 1.44 -5.44 -6.10
CA GLU A 26 2.06 -6.71 -5.71
C GLU A 26 3.56 -6.75 -6.03
N ALA A 27 3.95 -6.31 -7.23
CA ALA A 27 5.35 -6.26 -7.63
C ALA A 27 6.13 -5.30 -6.72
N PHE A 28 5.60 -4.11 -6.46
CA PHE A 28 6.22 -3.14 -5.58
C PHE A 28 6.37 -3.65 -4.15
N ARG A 29 5.35 -4.33 -3.61
CA ARG A 29 5.42 -5.00 -2.30
C ARG A 29 6.58 -5.99 -2.22
N ARG A 30 6.78 -6.82 -3.25
CA ARG A 30 7.89 -7.80 -3.30
C ARG A 30 9.25 -7.10 -3.29
N GLU A 31 9.39 -5.99 -4.00
CA GLU A 31 10.63 -5.20 -4.00
C GLU A 31 10.88 -4.53 -2.64
N LEU A 32 9.85 -4.02 -1.97
CA LEU A 32 9.99 -3.47 -0.60
C LEU A 32 10.44 -4.54 0.39
N GLU A 33 9.90 -5.75 0.29
CA GLU A 33 10.29 -6.91 1.09
C GLU A 33 11.75 -7.30 0.82
N ALA A 34 12.16 -7.41 -0.46
CA ALA A 34 13.54 -7.71 -0.85
C ALA A 34 14.53 -6.64 -0.38
N LEU A 35 14.11 -5.37 -0.34
CA LEU A 35 14.92 -4.26 0.17
C LEU A 35 15.02 -4.22 1.70
N GLY A 36 14.20 -4.99 2.41
CA GLY A 36 14.13 -5.00 3.88
C GLY A 36 13.47 -3.76 4.47
N VAL A 37 12.47 -3.19 3.79
CA VAL A 37 11.66 -2.09 4.35
C VAL A 37 10.79 -2.65 5.48
N GLY A 38 10.88 -2.03 6.66
CA GLY A 38 10.37 -2.62 7.90
C GLY A 38 8.85 -2.70 7.99
N ASP A 39 8.16 -1.56 8.05
CA ASP A 39 6.74 -1.49 8.38
C ASP A 39 5.88 -1.23 7.13
N VAL A 40 5.49 -2.30 6.47
CA VAL A 40 4.71 -2.27 5.23
C VAL A 40 3.35 -2.94 5.44
N PHE A 41 2.27 -2.19 5.23
CA PHE A 41 0.93 -2.74 5.08
C PHE A 41 0.64 -2.97 3.61
N PHE A 42 0.07 -4.14 3.29
CA PHE A 42 -0.38 -4.48 1.95
C PHE A 42 -1.72 -5.21 1.97
N GLU A 43 -2.66 -4.79 1.13
CA GLU A 43 -3.94 -5.47 0.95
C GLU A 43 -4.46 -5.34 -0.49
N LEU A 44 -4.86 -6.46 -1.08
CA LEU A 44 -5.77 -6.43 -2.24
C LEU A 44 -7.20 -6.62 -1.74
N PHE A 45 -8.14 -5.83 -2.25
CA PHE A 45 -9.54 -5.86 -1.82
C PHE A 45 -10.51 -5.95 -3.00
N ASP A 46 -11.70 -6.49 -2.78
CA ASP A 46 -12.68 -6.71 -3.86
C ASP A 46 -13.32 -5.41 -4.36
N ALA A 47 -12.60 -4.70 -5.23
CA ALA A 47 -13.03 -3.45 -5.86
C ALA A 47 -12.33 -3.23 -7.21
N LYS A 48 -12.83 -2.24 -7.94
CA LYS A 48 -12.21 -1.68 -9.14
C LYS A 48 -11.19 -0.59 -8.76
N HIS A 49 -10.70 0.17 -9.75
CA HIS A 49 -9.81 1.30 -9.51
C HIS A 49 -10.51 2.46 -8.79
N GLY A 50 -11.71 2.81 -9.25
CA GLY A 50 -12.47 3.97 -8.76
C GLY A 50 -13.50 3.64 -7.68
N GLY A 51 -13.97 4.69 -6.98
CA GLY A 51 -15.04 4.58 -5.97
C GLY A 51 -14.59 3.93 -4.67
N ILE A 52 -13.31 4.11 -4.32
CA ILE A 52 -12.65 3.48 -3.16
C ILE A 52 -12.32 4.48 -2.05
N GLU A 53 -12.97 5.64 -2.01
CA GLU A 53 -12.66 6.73 -1.06
C GLU A 53 -12.81 6.30 0.41
N TYR A 54 -13.64 5.28 0.68
CA TYR A 54 -13.80 4.66 2.00
C TYR A 54 -12.51 4.02 2.53
N ARG A 55 -11.51 3.77 1.66
CA ARG A 55 -10.19 3.25 2.03
C ARG A 55 -9.26 4.33 2.59
N TYR A 56 -9.41 5.58 2.17
CA TYR A 56 -8.47 6.66 2.50
C TYR A 56 -8.31 6.86 4.02
N PRO A 57 -9.37 6.85 4.83
CA PRO A 57 -9.23 6.96 6.29
C PRO A 57 -8.42 5.81 6.92
N LEU A 58 -8.43 4.61 6.32
CA LEU A 58 -7.68 3.45 6.83
C LEU A 58 -6.18 3.67 6.66
N GLY A 59 -5.75 4.09 5.47
CA GLY A 59 -4.35 4.44 5.20
C GLY A 59 -3.88 5.62 6.03
N LEU A 60 -4.71 6.66 6.15
CA LEU A 60 -4.38 7.83 6.97
C LEU A 60 -4.21 7.47 8.45
N ARG A 61 -5.11 6.66 9.01
CA ARG A 61 -4.98 6.18 10.39
C ARG A 61 -3.68 5.38 10.58
N TYR A 62 -3.43 4.42 9.69
CA TYR A 62 -2.23 3.59 9.73
C TYR A 62 -0.97 4.46 9.76
N LEU A 63 -0.86 5.43 8.85
CA LEU A 63 0.32 6.31 8.77
C LEU A 63 0.42 7.25 9.98
N ALA A 64 -0.69 7.86 10.42
CA ALA A 64 -0.71 8.78 11.55
C ALA A 64 -0.23 8.13 12.86
N GLU A 65 -0.54 6.85 13.07
CA GLU A 65 -0.08 6.10 14.25
C GLU A 65 1.44 5.88 14.28
N ARG A 66 2.12 5.84 13.12
CA ARG A 66 3.59 5.74 13.02
C ARG A 66 4.33 7.07 13.05
N LEU A 67 3.64 8.20 12.93
CA LEU A 67 4.26 9.53 12.99
C LEU A 67 4.58 9.99 14.43
N ARG A 68 4.14 9.24 15.43
CA ARG A 68 4.36 9.54 16.85
C ARG A 68 5.83 9.41 17.26
#